data_AF-A0A016TRT7-F1
#
_entry.id   AF-A0A016TRT7-F1
#
_cell.length_a   1.000
_cell.length_b   1.000
_cell.length_c   1.000
_cell.angle_alpha   90.00
_cell.angle_beta   90.00
_cell.angle_gamma   90.00
#
_symmetry.space_group_name_H-M   'P 1'
#
loop_
_entity.id
_entity.type
_entity.pdbx_description
1 polymer ?
#
loop_
_entity_poly.entity_id
_entity_poly.type
_entity_poly.pdbx_seq_one_letter_code
_entity_poly.pdbx_strand_id
1 'polypeptide(L)'
;MLIFATLGVKSGKLDAERLHQKGCHCKKSGCLKNYCECFEAKVPCTSRCKCQGCQNTEGDRASRHDRSVFLLLCTFYHYGTRRK
;
A
#
# COMPACT_ATOMS: atom_id res chain seq x y z
N MET A 1 -12.20 -21.25 29.40
CA MET A 1 -10.84 -20.80 29.04
C MET A 1 -10.70 -20.91 27.54
N LEU A 2 -10.70 -19.76 26.87
CA LEU A 2 -10.99 -19.61 25.45
C LEU A 2 -9.71 -19.77 24.63
N ILE A 3 -9.61 -20.80 23.79
CA ILE A 3 -8.60 -20.88 22.72
C ILE A 3 -9.33 -20.63 21.40
N PHE A 4 -9.66 -19.36 21.15
CA PHE A 4 -10.01 -18.92 19.80
C PHE A 4 -8.73 -18.79 18.98
N ALA A 5 -8.66 -19.57 17.91
CA ALA A 5 -7.92 -19.34 16.67
C ALA A 5 -6.64 -18.50 16.78
N THR A 6 -5.49 -19.16 16.60
CA THR A 6 -4.25 -18.54 16.14
C THR A 6 -4.50 -17.83 14.80
N LEU A 7 -4.92 -16.57 14.85
CA LEU A 7 -4.97 -15.68 13.70
C LEU A 7 -3.52 -15.48 13.23
N GLY A 8 -3.13 -16.26 12.22
CA GLY A 8 -1.88 -16.12 11.49
C GLY A 8 -1.87 -14.81 10.70
N VAL A 9 -1.53 -13.71 11.38
CA VAL A 9 -1.24 -12.42 10.75
C VAL A 9 0.14 -12.51 10.11
N LYS A 10 0.19 -12.88 8.84
CA LYS A 10 1.40 -12.71 8.01
C LYS A 10 1.50 -11.23 7.66
N SER A 11 2.22 -10.47 8.47
CA SER A 11 2.47 -9.05 8.27
C SER A 11 3.16 -8.80 6.92
N GLY A 12 2.45 -8.13 6.02
CA GLY A 12 2.83 -7.75 4.65
C GLY A 12 3.97 -6.73 4.53
N LYS A 13 5.07 -6.91 5.27
CA LYS A 13 6.33 -6.19 5.06
C LYS A 13 7.26 -6.90 4.07
N LEU A 14 7.15 -8.22 3.92
CA LEU A 14 7.98 -9.01 3.00
C LEU A 14 7.58 -8.80 1.53
N ASP A 15 6.31 -8.50 1.27
CA ASP A 15 5.79 -8.39 -0.09
C ASP A 15 6.16 -7.06 -0.73
N ALA A 16 6.17 -5.96 0.04
CA ALA A 16 6.55 -4.64 -0.44
C ALA A 16 8.01 -4.61 -0.92
N GLU A 17 8.94 -5.16 -0.15
CA GLU A 17 10.35 -5.24 -0.51
C GLU A 17 10.57 -6.16 -1.71
N ARG A 18 9.93 -7.34 -1.74
CA ARG A 18 10.07 -8.31 -2.85
C ARG A 18 9.44 -7.83 -4.15
N LEU A 19 8.29 -7.15 -4.12
CA LEU A 19 7.69 -6.56 -5.33
C LEU A 19 8.54 -5.41 -5.86
N HIS A 20 9.09 -4.60 -4.96
CA HIS A 20 9.91 -3.46 -5.36
C HIS A 20 11.28 -3.87 -5.92
N GLN A 21 11.71 -5.13 -5.76
CA GLN A 21 12.94 -5.62 -6.38
C GLN A 21 12.88 -5.65 -7.91
N LYS A 22 11.68 -5.85 -8.51
CA LYS A 22 11.54 -6.02 -9.96
C LYS A 22 11.54 -4.68 -10.70
N GLY A 23 10.87 -3.67 -10.15
CA GLY A 23 10.72 -2.34 -10.74
C GLY A 23 9.81 -2.32 -11.97
N CYS A 24 9.13 -1.19 -12.22
CA CYS A 24 8.15 -1.08 -13.30
C CYS A 24 8.74 -0.52 -14.62
N HIS A 25 8.03 -0.76 -15.74
CA HIS A 25 8.41 -0.33 -17.10
C HIS A 25 7.33 0.54 -17.79
N CYS A 26 6.60 1.34 -17.02
CA CYS A 26 5.48 2.14 -17.53
C CYS A 26 5.92 3.22 -18.54
N LYS A 27 5.19 3.40 -19.64
CA LYS A 27 5.51 4.40 -20.68
C LYS A 27 4.55 5.60 -20.74
N LYS A 28 3.24 5.36 -20.52
CA LYS A 28 2.18 6.38 -20.69
C LYS A 28 1.35 6.64 -19.43
N SER A 29 1.45 5.80 -18.40
CA SER A 29 0.60 5.88 -17.22
C SER A 29 1.06 6.93 -16.20
N GLY A 30 2.27 7.48 -16.35
CA GLY A 30 2.92 8.33 -15.35
C GLY A 30 3.14 7.64 -14.00
N CYS A 31 2.94 6.31 -13.92
CA CYS A 31 2.88 5.54 -12.68
C CYS A 31 1.79 6.03 -11.69
N LEU A 32 0.74 6.71 -12.15
CA LEU A 32 -0.36 7.24 -11.31
C LEU A 32 -1.67 6.44 -11.41
N LYS A 33 -1.64 5.29 -12.07
CA LYS A 33 -2.80 4.45 -12.34
C LYS A 33 -2.47 3.01 -11.98
N ASN A 34 -3.49 2.20 -11.73
CA ASN A 34 -3.35 0.78 -11.38
C ASN A 34 -2.72 -0.08 -12.49
N TYR A 35 -2.39 0.48 -13.65
CA TYR A 35 -1.53 -0.16 -14.65
C TYR A 35 -0.06 -0.29 -14.21
N CYS A 36 0.36 0.45 -13.17
CA CYS A 36 1.70 0.37 -12.61
C CYS A 36 1.70 -0.49 -11.36
N GLU A 37 2.50 -1.56 -11.35
CA GLU A 37 2.66 -2.47 -10.21
C GLU A 37 3.13 -1.74 -8.93
N CYS A 38 3.97 -0.71 -9.05
CA CYS A 38 4.38 0.11 -7.90
C CYS A 38 3.20 0.92 -7.34
N PHE A 39 2.36 1.45 -8.22
CA PHE A 39 1.18 2.22 -7.82
C PHE A 39 0.10 1.33 -7.18
N GLU A 40 -0.14 0.16 -7.77
CA GLU A 40 -1.06 -0.85 -7.26
C GLU A 40 -0.64 -1.31 -5.86
N ALA A 41 0.64 -1.67 -5.69
CA ALA A 41 1.25 -2.08 -4.43
C ALA A 41 1.48 -0.93 -3.43
N LYS A 42 1.04 0.30 -3.75
CA LYS A 42 1.16 1.49 -2.90
C LYS A 42 2.60 1.90 -2.55
N VAL A 43 3.60 1.43 -3.29
CA VAL A 43 5.01 1.78 -3.12
C VAL A 43 5.50 2.84 -4.14
N PRO A 44 6.39 3.77 -3.73
CA PRO A 44 7.04 4.70 -4.64
C PRO A 44 7.83 3.98 -5.71
N CYS A 45 7.91 4.59 -6.90
CA CYS A 45 8.92 4.20 -7.87
C CYS A 45 10.28 4.67 -7.33
N THR A 46 11.29 3.81 -7.40
CA THR A 46 12.67 4.14 -7.07
C THR A 46 13.55 4.05 -8.32
N SER A 47 14.87 4.20 -8.13
CA SER A 47 15.89 4.02 -9.16
C SER A 47 15.87 2.66 -9.87
N ARG A 48 15.19 1.65 -9.32
CA ARG A 48 15.01 0.34 -10.00
C ARG A 48 13.95 0.36 -11.11
N CYS A 49 13.08 1.37 -11.14
CA CYS A 49 12.04 1.49 -12.15
C CYS A 49 12.58 2.09 -13.45
N LYS A 50 12.22 1.51 -14.60
CA LYS A 50 12.58 2.02 -15.94
C LYS A 50 11.41 2.71 -16.64
N CYS A 51 10.52 3.31 -15.86
CA CYS A 51 9.36 4.04 -16.37
C CYS A 51 9.74 5.39 -16.98
N GLN A 52 9.00 5.83 -17.98
CA GLN A 52 9.14 7.15 -18.62
C GLN A 52 8.11 8.13 -18.07
N GLY A 53 8.54 9.34 -17.72
CA GLY A 53 7.67 10.38 -17.16
C GLY A 53 7.05 9.98 -15.81
N CYS A 54 7.85 9.41 -14.90
CA CYS A 54 7.37 8.96 -13.60
C CYS A 54 6.90 10.13 -12.73
N GLN A 55 5.68 10.03 -12.20
CA GLN A 55 5.11 10.96 -11.22
C GLN A 55 4.77 10.25 -9.90
N ASN A 56 5.27 9.03 -9.74
CA ASN A 56 5.00 8.16 -8.59
C ASN A 56 6.17 8.19 -7.61
N THR A 57 6.61 9.38 -7.22
CA THR A 57 7.75 9.56 -6.33
C THR A 57 7.32 9.54 -4.86
N GLU A 58 8.29 9.50 -3.94
CA GLU A 58 8.00 9.59 -2.49
C GLU A 58 7.32 10.91 -2.13
N GLY A 59 7.72 12.03 -2.76
CA GLY A 59 7.13 13.34 -2.55
C GLY A 59 5.66 13.43 -2.98
N ASP A 60 5.30 12.78 -4.09
CA ASP A 60 3.93 12.77 -4.63
C ASP A 60 2.94 11.96 -3.79
N ARG A 61 3.43 11.12 -2.88
CA ARG A 61 2.60 10.24 -2.03
C ARG A 61 2.20 10.86 -0.70
N ALA A 62 2.93 11.85 -0.18
CA ALA A 62 2.62 12.47 1.11
C ALA A 62 1.21 13.11 1.16
N SER A 63 0.66 13.45 0.00
CA SER A 63 -0.69 14.02 -0.18
C SER A 63 -1.78 12.97 -0.48
N ARG A 64 -1.40 11.72 -0.73
CA ARG A 64 -2.34 10.64 -1.09
C ARG A 64 -2.65 9.80 0.13
N HIS A 65 -3.71 10.19 0.81
CA HIS A 65 -4.30 9.53 1.95
C HIS A 65 -4.33 8.00 1.75
N ASP A 66 -3.43 7.31 2.45
CA ASP A 66 -3.36 5.87 2.41
C ASP A 66 -4.63 5.27 3.03
N ARG A 67 -5.31 4.42 2.26
CA ARG A 67 -6.61 3.83 2.60
C ARG A 67 -6.54 2.90 3.82
N SER A 68 -5.33 2.53 4.26
CA SER A 68 -5.10 1.69 5.45
C SER A 68 -5.41 2.46 6.73
N VAL A 69 -5.14 3.78 6.78
CA VAL A 69 -5.45 4.61 7.96
C VAL A 69 -6.96 4.82 8.12
N PHE A 70 -7.68 5.03 7.01
CA PHE A 70 -9.12 5.25 7.04
C PHE A 70 -9.90 3.99 7.47
N LEU A 71 -9.49 2.80 7.02
CA LEU A 71 -10.12 1.55 7.48
C LEU A 71 -9.82 1.25 8.95
N LEU A 72 -8.60 1.52 9.43
CA LEU A 72 -8.26 1.37 10.86
C LEU A 72 -9.09 2.31 11.73
N LEU A 73 -9.21 3.60 11.37
CA LEU A 73 -10.05 4.52 12.14
C LEU A 73 -11.52 4.13 12.10
N CYS A 74 -12.03 3.66 10.96
CA CYS A 74 -13.42 3.22 10.84
C CYS A 74 -13.69 1.95 11.68
N THR A 75 -12.76 0.98 11.72
CA THR A 75 -12.89 -0.19 12.61
C THR A 75 -12.77 0.18 14.08
N PHE A 76 -11.89 1.12 14.46
CA PHE A 76 -11.84 1.63 15.83
C PHE A 76 -13.11 2.41 16.23
N TYR A 77 -13.64 3.28 15.36
CA TYR A 77 -14.90 4.00 15.62
C TYR A 77 -16.11 3.06 15.71
N HIS A 78 -16.22 2.04 14.84
CA HIS A 78 -17.30 1.06 14.92
C HIS A 78 -17.16 0.07 16.09
N TYR A 79 -15.93 -0.27 16.50
CA TYR A 79 -15.71 -1.11 17.68
C TYR A 79 -15.96 -0.34 18.99
N GLY A 80 -15.75 0.98 18.99
CA GLY A 80 -15.96 1.88 20.12
C GLY A 80 -17.42 2.22 20.46
N THR A 81 -18.40 1.99 19.57
CA THR A 81 -19.82 2.29 19.82
C THR A 81 -20.65 1.09 20.33
N ARG A 82 -20.02 -0.08 20.56
CA ARG A 82 -20.63 -1.24 21.26
C ARG A 82 -20.05 -1.48 22.67
N ARG A 83 -19.71 -0.41 23.39
CA ARG A 83 -19.56 -0.43 24.85
C ARG A 83 -20.39 0.68 25.46
N LYS A 84 -21.70 0.48 25.46
CA LYS A 84 -22.64 0.94 26.49
C LYS A 84 -23.79 -0.05 26.53
#